data_AF-A0A847VKU9-F1
#
_entry.id   AF-A0A847VKU9-F1
#
_cell.length_a   1.000
_cell.length_b   1.000
_cell.length_c   1.000
_cell.angle_alpha   90.00
_cell.angle_beta   90.00
_cell.angle_gamma   90.00
#
_symmetry.space_group_name_H-M   'P 1'
#
loop_
_entity.id
_entity.type
_entity.pdbx_description
1 polymer ?
#
loop_
_entity_poly.entity_id
_entity_poly.type
_entity_poly.pdbx_seq_one_letter_code
_entity_poly.pdbx_strand_id
1 'polypeptide(L)'
;MALDRYKPFWAKRLGPAPFLPTSRAEMEALGWDSCDVVIVTGDAYVDHPSFGMAVIGRVLEAQGFRVGIVAQPDWQSADAFGALGRPNLYFGVAAGNM
;
A
#
# COMPACT_ATOMS: atom_id res chain seq x y z
N MET A 1 20.65 11.49 8.98
CA MET A 1 20.50 11.01 7.59
C MET A 1 19.02 10.87 7.36
N ALA A 2 18.38 11.87 6.76
CA ALA A 2 16.96 12.10 7.02
C ALA A 2 16.12 11.83 5.76
N LEU A 3 15.10 10.98 5.93
CA LEU A 3 14.07 10.64 4.94
C LEU A 3 13.31 11.87 4.41
N ASP A 4 13.52 13.04 5.01
CA ASP A 4 12.91 14.33 4.66
C ASP A 4 13.71 15.14 3.62
N ARG A 5 14.89 14.67 3.20
CA ARG A 5 15.74 15.37 2.23
C ARG A 5 15.07 15.50 0.86
N TYR A 6 14.21 14.55 0.50
CA TYR A 6 13.51 14.55 -0.76
C TYR A 6 12.15 15.20 -0.62
N LYS A 7 11.76 15.98 -1.64
CA LYS A 7 10.41 16.55 -1.69
C LYS A 7 9.41 15.38 -1.71
N PRO A 8 8.40 15.37 -0.81
CA PRO A 8 7.36 14.36 -0.85
C PRO A 8 6.63 14.36 -2.19
N PHE A 9 6.16 13.18 -2.57
CA PHE A 9 5.40 12.95 -3.78
C PHE A 9 4.03 13.66 -3.73
N TRP A 10 3.39 13.77 -4.90
CA TRP A 10 2.25 14.69 -5.10
C TRP A 10 1.06 14.36 -4.21
N ALA A 11 0.85 13.09 -3.84
CA ALA A 11 -0.33 12.66 -3.10
C ALA A 11 -0.28 13.01 -1.61
N LYS A 12 0.83 13.57 -1.11
CA LYS A 12 0.91 14.12 0.26
C LYS A 12 -0.20 15.13 0.57
N ARG A 13 -0.73 15.81 -0.45
CA ARG A 13 -1.86 16.75 -0.32
C ARG A 13 -3.20 16.09 0.05
N LEU A 14 -3.34 14.78 -0.14
CA LEU A 14 -4.56 14.03 0.14
C LEU A 14 -4.68 13.66 1.64
N GLY A 15 -3.58 13.81 2.41
CA GLY A 15 -3.50 13.31 3.78
C GLY A 15 -3.32 11.78 3.85
N PRO A 16 -2.98 11.25 5.03
CA PRO A 16 -2.88 9.81 5.24
C PRO A 16 -4.25 9.15 5.30
N ALA A 17 -4.36 7.94 4.76
CA ALA A 17 -5.55 7.11 4.88
C ALA A 17 -5.67 6.56 6.33
N PRO A 18 -6.89 6.40 6.88
CA PRO A 18 -7.08 5.78 8.19
C PRO A 18 -6.44 4.39 8.28
N PHE A 19 -6.60 3.59 7.23
CA PHE A 19 -5.92 2.32 6.96
C PHE A 19 -5.47 2.30 5.51
N LEU A 20 -4.42 1.55 5.18
CA LEU A 20 -4.05 1.35 3.77
C LEU A 20 -5.18 0.58 3.08
N PRO A 21 -5.72 1.05 1.94
CA PRO A 21 -6.84 0.38 1.29
C PRO A 21 -6.45 -1.03 0.82
N THR A 22 -7.37 -1.96 1.04
CA THR A 22 -7.30 -3.36 0.65
C THR A 22 -8.31 -3.73 -0.42
N SER A 23 -9.22 -2.80 -0.76
CA SER A 23 -10.21 -2.95 -1.81
C SER A 23 -10.36 -1.69 -2.68
N ARG A 24 -10.95 -1.86 -3.86
CA ARG A 24 -11.33 -0.72 -4.73
C ARG A 24 -12.35 0.20 -4.09
N ALA A 25 -13.30 -0.34 -3.31
CA ALA A 25 -14.28 0.47 -2.61
C ALA A 25 -13.65 1.40 -1.57
N GLU A 26 -12.62 0.93 -0.86
CA GLU A 26 -11.85 1.76 0.07
C GLU A 26 -11.03 2.82 -0.68
N MET A 27 -10.44 2.47 -1.83
CA MET A 27 -9.77 3.46 -2.69
C MET A 27 -10.74 4.55 -3.15
N GLU A 28 -11.95 4.18 -3.58
CA GLU A 28 -13.00 5.14 -3.98
C GLU A 28 -13.41 6.04 -2.81
N ALA A 29 -13.56 5.49 -1.60
CA ALA A 29 -13.85 6.27 -0.40
C ALA A 29 -12.74 7.29 -0.06
N LEU A 30 -11.49 6.97 -0.40
CA LEU A 30 -10.34 7.88 -0.30
C LEU A 30 -10.22 8.85 -1.49
N GLY A 31 -11.06 8.71 -2.52
CA GLY A 31 -10.99 9.46 -3.77
C GLY A 31 -9.80 9.09 -4.65
N TRP A 32 -9.29 7.85 -4.52
CA TRP A 32 -8.13 7.35 -5.27
C TRP A 32 -8.60 6.51 -6.46
N ASP A 33 -8.17 6.90 -7.65
CA ASP A 33 -8.39 6.14 -8.89
C ASP A 33 -7.42 4.94 -9.05
N SER A 34 -6.26 5.03 -8.40
CA SER A 34 -5.13 4.11 -8.51
C SER A 34 -4.21 4.23 -7.29
N CYS A 35 -3.48 3.16 -6.99
CA CYS A 35 -2.36 3.22 -6.06
C CYS A 35 -1.07 3.56 -6.83
N ASP A 36 -0.14 4.26 -6.19
CA ASP A 36 1.21 4.43 -6.75
C ASP A 36 2.05 3.18 -6.48
N VAL A 37 1.88 2.58 -5.31
CA VAL A 37 2.51 1.32 -4.89
C VAL A 37 1.43 0.38 -4.37
N VAL A 38 1.46 -0.89 -4.79
CA VAL A 38 0.65 -1.95 -4.16
C VAL A 38 1.59 -2.93 -3.47
N ILE A 39 1.40 -3.16 -2.18
CA ILE A 39 2.17 -4.15 -1.42
C ILE A 39 1.37 -5.45 -1.36
N VAL A 40 1.93 -6.52 -1.89
CA VAL A 40 1.40 -7.87 -1.76
C VAL A 40 2.08 -8.55 -0.59
N THR A 41 1.30 -9.15 0.31
CA THR A 41 1.85 -9.90 1.44
C THR A 41 1.22 -11.28 1.61
N GLY A 42 2.05 -12.26 2.01
CA GLY A 42 1.61 -13.63 2.30
C GLY A 42 0.95 -13.81 3.68
N ASP A 43 0.81 -12.74 4.45
CA ASP A 43 0.27 -12.74 5.80
C ASP A 43 -0.91 -11.76 5.93
N ALA A 44 -1.63 -11.79 7.04
CA ALA A 44 -2.71 -10.85 7.31
C ALA A 44 -2.19 -9.41 7.35
N TYR A 45 -3.01 -8.48 6.85
CA TYR A 45 -2.75 -7.07 7.07
C TYR A 45 -3.26 -6.65 8.44
N VAL A 46 -2.31 -6.32 9.32
CA VAL A 46 -2.58 -5.60 10.56
C VAL A 46 -1.78 -4.31 10.50
N ASP A 47 -2.45 -3.17 10.61
CA ASP A 47 -1.82 -1.86 10.55
C ASP A 47 -1.12 -1.52 11.89
N HIS A 48 -0.03 -2.24 12.15
CA HIS A 48 0.70 -2.19 13.43
C HIS A 48 2.21 -2.11 13.19
N PRO A 49 2.99 -1.37 14.00
CA PRO A 49 4.44 -1.22 13.80
C PRO A 49 5.25 -2.52 13.90
N SER A 50 4.69 -3.58 14.50
CA SER A 50 5.31 -4.91 14.48
C SER A 50 5.23 -5.58 13.11
N PHE A 51 4.38 -5.11 12.20
CA PHE A 51 4.15 -5.70 10.89
C PHE A 51 4.97 -4.95 9.83
N GLY A 52 6.02 -5.60 9.30
CA GLY A 52 6.99 -4.95 8.41
C GLY A 52 6.37 -4.33 7.15
N MET A 53 5.38 -4.98 6.54
CA MET A 53 4.65 -4.43 5.39
C MET A 53 3.85 -3.17 5.74
N ALA A 54 3.28 -3.09 6.96
CA ALA A 54 2.58 -1.90 7.44
C ALA A 54 3.56 -0.74 7.63
N VAL A 55 4.74 -1.00 8.23
CA VAL A 55 5.80 0.01 8.36
C VAL A 55 6.24 0.53 6.99
N ILE A 56 6.53 -0.35 6.04
CA ILE A 56 6.93 0.05 4.68
C ILE A 56 5.83 0.89 4.03
N GLY A 57 4.57 0.46 4.11
CA GLY A 57 3.45 1.18 3.53
C GLY A 57 3.26 2.58 4.13
N ARG A 58 3.34 2.70 5.46
CA ARG A 58 3.22 3.99 6.16
C ARG A 58 4.42 4.92 5.91
N VAL A 59 5.62 4.38 5.75
CA VAL A 59 6.80 5.18 5.36
C VAL A 59 6.63 5.75 3.95
N LEU A 60 6.15 4.94 3.00
CA LEU A 60 5.87 5.39 1.63
C LEU A 60 4.73 6.42 1.61
N GLU A 61 3.65 6.18 2.35
CA GLU A 61 2.55 7.14 2.47
C GLU A 61 2.99 8.48 3.08
N ALA A 62 3.84 8.46 4.10
CA ALA A 62 4.42 9.67 4.68
C ALA A 62 5.29 10.45 3.68
N GLN A 63 5.87 9.75 2.70
CA GLN A 63 6.56 10.33 1.55
C GLN A 63 5.63 10.76 0.41
N GLY A 64 4.31 10.67 0.59
CA GLY A 64 3.30 11.21 -0.31
C GLY A 64 2.88 10.27 -1.44
N PHE A 65 3.11 8.97 -1.30
CA PHE A 65 2.61 7.96 -2.24
C PHE A 65 1.25 7.43 -1.80
N ARG A 66 0.37 7.10 -2.75
CA ARG A 66 -0.84 6.31 -2.47
C ARG A 66 -0.44 4.84 -2.42
N VAL A 67 -0.64 4.20 -1.27
CA VAL A 67 -0.22 2.82 -1.05
C VAL A 67 -1.41 1.95 -0.71
N GLY A 68 -1.59 0.85 -1.43
CA GLY A 68 -2.59 -0.18 -1.11
C GLY A 68 -1.92 -1.49 -0.69
N ILE A 69 -2.68 -2.37 -0.03
CA ILE A 69 -2.23 -3.70 0.38
C ILE A 69 -3.13 -4.79 -0.19
N VAL A 70 -2.53 -5.84 -0.74
CA VAL A 70 -3.20 -7.12 -1.05
C VAL A 70 -2.63 -8.16 -0.09
N ALA A 71 -3.43 -8.57 0.88
CA ALA A 71 -3.06 -9.58 1.87
C ALA A 71 -3.58 -10.96 1.46
N GLN A 72 -2.73 -11.97 1.54
CA GLN A 72 -3.05 -13.37 1.27
C GLN A 72 -3.86 -13.59 -0.01
N PRO A 73 -3.41 -13.08 -1.18
CA PRO A 73 -4.11 -13.33 -2.43
C PRO A 73 -4.17 -14.84 -2.70
N ASP A 74 -5.26 -15.29 -3.33
CA ASP A 74 -5.33 -16.66 -3.84
C ASP A 74 -4.19 -16.90 -4.82
N TRP A 75 -3.24 -17.74 -4.41
CA TRP A 75 -2.01 -18.02 -5.17
C TRP A 75 -2.26 -18.89 -6.41
N GLN A 76 -3.47 -19.47 -6.54
CA GLN A 76 -3.86 -20.24 -7.71
C GLN A 76 -4.31 -19.37 -8.89
N SER A 77 -4.55 -18.07 -8.67
CA SER A 77 -4.98 -17.15 -9.71
C SER A 77 -4.18 -15.85 -9.72
N ALA A 78 -3.69 -15.47 -10.90
CA ALA A 78 -3.02 -14.18 -11.09
C ALA A 78 -3.96 -12.99 -10.84
N ASP A 79 -5.28 -13.17 -11.00
CA ASP A 79 -6.27 -12.09 -10.85
C ASP A 79 -6.33 -11.58 -9.41
N ALA A 80 -6.10 -12.44 -8.42
CA ALA A 80 -6.11 -12.06 -7.00
C ALA A 80 -5.03 -11.02 -6.67
N PHE A 81 -3.87 -11.08 -7.35
CA PHE A 81 -2.78 -10.11 -7.20
C PHE A 81 -3.15 -8.74 -7.81
N GLY A 82 -4.13 -8.72 -8.72
CA GLY A 82 -4.63 -7.54 -9.41
C GLY A 82 -5.86 -6.88 -8.77
N ALA A 83 -6.25 -7.28 -7.54
CA ALA A 83 -7.49 -6.81 -6.89
C ALA A 83 -7.62 -5.27 -6.82
N LEU A 84 -6.50 -4.58 -6.60
CA LEU A 84 -6.44 -3.10 -6.55
C LEU A 84 -6.14 -2.44 -7.91
N GLY A 85 -5.95 -3.24 -8.96
CA GLY A 85 -5.53 -2.77 -10.28
C GLY A 85 -4.01 -2.57 -10.41
N ARG A 86 -3.62 -2.01 -11.55
CA ARG A 86 -2.22 -1.72 -11.87
C ARG A 86 -1.72 -0.50 -11.06
N PRO A 87 -0.62 -0.61 -10.30
CA PRO A 87 0.00 0.53 -9.64
C PRO A 87 0.70 1.44 -10.65
N ASN A 88 0.82 2.73 -10.31
CA ASN A 88 1.52 3.70 -11.18
C ASN A 88 3.03 3.48 -11.20
N LEU A 89 3.61 2.93 -10.14
CA LEU A 89 5.05 2.69 -10.01
C LEU A 89 5.38 1.20 -10.02
N TYR A 90 4.98 0.45 -8.97
CA TYR A 90 5.34 -0.95 -8.86
C TYR A 90 4.49 -1.73 -7.85
N PHE A 91 4.56 -3.06 -7.93
CA PHE A 91 4.16 -3.98 -6.88
C PHE A 91 5.34 -4.31 -5.97
N GLY A 92 5.19 -4.12 -4.65
CA GLY A 92 6.15 -4.59 -3.65
C GLY A 92 5.69 -5.92 -3.07
N VAL A 93 6.60 -6.89 -2.88
CA VAL A 93 6.25 -8.21 -2.32
C VAL A 93 6.92 -8.37 -0.97
N ALA A 94 6.15 -8.73 0.07
CA ALA A 94 6.63 -8.95 1.42
C ALA A 94 6.15 -10.31 1.96
N ALA A 95 7.04 -11.05 2.63
CA ALA A 95 6.71 -12.39 3.13
C ALA A 95 5.63 -12.40 4.24
N GLY A 96 5.53 -11.33 5.04
CA GLY A 96 4.61 -11.30 6.18
C GLY A 96 5.27 -10.82 7.47
N ASN A 97 4.57 -10.99 8.58
CA ASN A 97 5.09 -10.85 9.94
C ASN A 97 4.87 -12.19 10.70
N MET A 98 5.84 -13.11 10.60
CA MET A 98 5.77 -14.44 11.24
C MET A 98 5.64 -14.39 12.75
#